data_AF-A0AA41RZR0-F1
#
_entry.id   AF-A0AA41RZR0-F1
#
_cell.length_a   1.000
_cell.length_b   1.000
_cell.length_c   1.000
_cell.angle_alpha   90.00
_cell.angle_beta   90.00
_cell.angle_gamma   90.00
#
_symmetry.space_group_name_H-M   'P 1'
#
loop_
_entity.id
_entity.type
_entity.pdbx_description
1 polymer ?
#
loop_
_entity_poly.entity_id
_entity_poly.type
_entity_poly.pdbx_seq_one_letter_code
_entity_poly.pdbx_strand_id
1 'polypeptide(L)'
;MISRKVAVIGAGPAGLVASRELVREGHEVVVFEQNDRVGGTWVYDPNVDSDPLGLDPSRTIIHSSLYDSLRVNLPREVMGFTDYPFVAQVKDDRDPRRFPRHSEVLHYLEDFANHFGLVELIRFESEVIYVGLSEEEEELKNSWVVRSRKKGEAGIAHDVFDAVVVCSGHYTQPNIAEIPAVFVLGTDAWPGKQLHSHNYRVPEPFSDGTVVFPDGSLVHVDVIVHCTGSTLCLIKSFDLQTSPSFPKIRGSHDEPRGPLHFWVLMPLPTPLPILSITNDSLDE
;
A
#
# COMPACT_ATOMS: atom_id res chain seq x y z
N MET A 1 -38.19 4.72 3.19
CA MET A 1 -37.08 5.61 2.80
C MET A 1 -37.21 5.97 1.35
N ILE A 2 -36.70 7.14 0.95
CA ILE A 2 -36.60 7.52 -0.47
C ILE A 2 -35.36 6.80 -1.03
N SER A 3 -35.55 5.95 -2.04
CA SER A 3 -34.42 5.30 -2.72
C SER A 3 -33.61 6.35 -3.48
N ARG A 4 -32.30 6.13 -3.57
CA ARG A 4 -31.33 7.02 -4.22
C ARG A 4 -30.42 6.18 -5.09
N LYS A 5 -29.99 6.73 -6.22
CA LYS A 5 -28.98 6.13 -7.08
C LYS A 5 -27.60 6.63 -6.66
N VAL A 6 -26.74 5.74 -6.18
CA VAL A 6 -25.47 6.07 -5.53
C VAL A 6 -24.30 5.45 -6.30
N ALA A 7 -23.31 6.28 -6.63
CA ALA A 7 -22.02 5.81 -7.13
C ALA A 7 -21.08 5.53 -5.96
N VAL A 8 -20.42 4.37 -5.96
CA VAL A 8 -19.32 4.04 -5.05
C VAL A 8 -18.04 3.93 -5.87
N ILE A 9 -17.00 4.66 -5.48
CA ILE A 9 -15.73 4.72 -6.23
C ILE A 9 -14.67 3.89 -5.51
N GLY A 10 -14.34 2.72 -6.07
CA GLY A 10 -13.40 1.73 -5.53
C GLY A 10 -14.11 0.54 -4.89
N ALA A 11 -13.64 -0.68 -5.18
CA ALA A 11 -14.10 -1.94 -4.60
C ALA A 11 -13.06 -2.57 -3.65
N GLY A 12 -12.32 -1.71 -2.93
CA GLY A 12 -11.56 -2.11 -1.74
C GLY A 12 -12.48 -2.35 -0.52
N PRO A 13 -11.91 -2.63 0.68
CA PRO A 13 -12.70 -2.90 1.88
C PRO A 13 -13.77 -1.84 2.19
N ALA A 14 -13.42 -0.55 2.03
CA ALA A 14 -14.31 0.57 2.26
C ALA A 14 -15.49 0.60 1.27
N GLY A 15 -15.22 0.36 -0.02
CA GLY A 15 -16.25 0.30 -1.05
C GLY A 15 -17.20 -0.87 -0.85
N LEU A 16 -16.66 -2.06 -0.58
CA LEU A 16 -17.48 -3.25 -0.33
C LEU A 16 -18.45 -3.07 0.83
N VAL A 17 -17.98 -2.55 1.97
CA VAL A 17 -18.88 -2.33 3.12
C VAL A 17 -19.87 -1.19 2.85
N ALA A 18 -19.44 -0.11 2.19
CA ALA A 18 -20.34 0.99 1.83
C ALA A 18 -21.46 0.52 0.90
N SER A 19 -21.13 -0.23 -0.16
CA SER A 19 -22.10 -0.80 -1.08
C SER A 19 -23.09 -1.73 -0.38
N ARG A 20 -22.60 -2.59 0.53
CA ARG A 20 -23.48 -3.47 1.32
C ARG A 20 -24.50 -2.67 2.13
N GLU A 21 -24.05 -1.65 2.87
CA GLU A 21 -24.94 -0.85 3.71
C GLU A 21 -25.94 -0.05 2.88
N LEU A 22 -25.50 0.53 1.75
CA LEU A 22 -26.39 1.25 0.84
C LEU A 22 -27.49 0.34 0.26
N VAL A 23 -27.14 -0.88 -0.14
CA VAL A 23 -28.12 -1.86 -0.62
C VAL A 23 -29.10 -2.26 0.48
N ARG A 24 -28.60 -2.47 1.71
CA ARG A 24 -29.46 -2.80 2.88
C ARG A 24 -30.49 -1.71 3.18
N GLU A 25 -30.15 -0.45 2.99
CA GLU A 25 -31.06 0.69 3.16
C GLU A 25 -31.98 0.92 1.95
N GLY A 26 -31.86 0.10 0.88
CA GLY A 26 -32.74 0.12 -0.29
C GLY A 26 -32.35 1.13 -1.37
N HIS A 27 -31.07 1.53 -1.41
CA HIS A 27 -30.53 2.38 -2.48
C HIS A 27 -30.12 1.57 -3.71
N GLU A 28 -30.19 2.19 -4.89
CA GLU A 28 -29.63 1.64 -6.13
C GLU A 28 -28.15 1.98 -6.18
N VAL A 29 -27.27 0.98 -6.27
CA VAL A 29 -25.82 1.17 -6.13
C VAL A 29 -25.10 0.73 -7.38
N VAL A 30 -24.17 1.57 -7.86
CA VAL A 30 -23.20 1.21 -8.90
C VAL A 30 -21.81 1.44 -8.32
N VAL A 31 -20.96 0.41 -8.39
CA VAL A 31 -19.58 0.48 -7.93
C VAL A 31 -18.65 0.55 -9.14
N PHE A 32 -17.69 1.46 -9.12
CA PHE A 32 -16.64 1.55 -10.14
C PHE A 32 -15.32 1.06 -9.56
N GLU A 33 -14.70 0.08 -10.19
CA GLU A 33 -13.40 -0.46 -9.79
C GLU A 33 -12.46 -0.44 -10.99
N GLN A 34 -11.26 0.13 -10.81
CA GLN A 34 -10.28 0.25 -11.89
C GLN A 34 -9.62 -1.09 -12.26
N ASN A 35 -9.55 -2.03 -11.31
CA ASN A 35 -8.99 -3.36 -11.52
C ASN A 35 -10.05 -4.36 -11.99
N ASP A 36 -9.61 -5.58 -12.31
CA ASP A 36 -10.45 -6.69 -12.75
C ASP A 36 -11.06 -7.51 -11.60
N ARG A 37 -10.76 -7.16 -10.35
CA ARG A 37 -11.23 -7.84 -9.14
C ARG A 37 -11.35 -6.89 -7.95
N VAL A 38 -12.05 -7.35 -6.91
CA VAL A 38 -12.18 -6.64 -5.63
C VAL A 38 -10.92 -6.74 -4.78
N GLY A 39 -10.81 -5.89 -3.77
CA GLY A 39 -9.79 -5.99 -2.71
C GLY A 39 -8.91 -4.76 -2.54
N GLY A 40 -8.81 -3.91 -3.57
CA GLY A 40 -8.02 -2.68 -3.54
C GLY A 40 -6.56 -2.97 -3.17
N THR A 41 -6.04 -2.33 -2.11
CA THR A 41 -4.68 -2.56 -1.60
C THR A 41 -4.38 -4.04 -1.32
N TRP A 42 -5.37 -4.88 -1.00
CA TRP A 42 -5.13 -6.29 -0.69
C TRP A 42 -4.87 -7.18 -1.90
N VAL A 43 -4.96 -6.62 -3.12
CA VAL A 43 -4.47 -7.28 -4.33
C VAL A 43 -2.97 -7.03 -4.43
N TYR A 44 -2.15 -8.05 -4.20
CA TYR A 44 -0.71 -7.96 -4.40
C TYR A 44 -0.38 -7.86 -5.89
N ASP A 45 0.49 -6.92 -6.25
CA ASP A 45 1.02 -6.74 -7.59
C ASP A 45 2.56 -6.72 -7.51
N PRO A 46 3.28 -7.63 -8.19
CA PRO A 46 4.74 -7.61 -8.20
C PRO A 46 5.33 -6.42 -8.98
N ASN A 47 4.52 -5.72 -9.80
CA ASN A 47 4.94 -4.51 -10.49
C ASN A 47 5.05 -3.32 -9.52
N VAL A 48 5.82 -2.30 -9.94
CA VAL A 48 6.07 -1.07 -9.18
C VAL A 48 5.81 0.14 -10.09
N ASP A 49 5.68 1.33 -9.51
CA ASP A 49 5.60 2.56 -10.29
C ASP A 49 6.80 2.69 -11.24
N SER A 50 6.59 3.30 -12.40
CA SER A 50 7.69 3.55 -13.34
C SER A 50 8.73 4.54 -12.80
N ASP A 51 8.35 5.32 -11.79
CA ASP A 51 9.25 6.15 -10.99
C ASP A 51 9.38 5.55 -9.57
N PRO A 52 10.56 5.05 -9.17
CA PRO A 52 10.82 4.50 -7.84
C PRO A 52 10.48 5.43 -6.67
N LEU A 53 10.49 6.74 -6.89
CA LEU A 53 10.14 7.75 -5.89
C LEU A 53 8.71 8.26 -6.02
N GLY A 54 8.04 8.04 -7.14
CA GLY A 54 6.68 8.52 -7.37
C GLY A 54 6.53 10.05 -7.48
N LEU A 55 7.60 10.73 -7.91
CA LEU A 55 7.66 12.17 -8.13
C LEU A 55 7.09 12.57 -9.50
N ASP A 56 7.30 11.73 -10.53
CA ASP A 56 6.78 11.98 -11.87
C ASP A 56 5.24 11.86 -11.89
N PRO A 57 4.50 12.93 -12.24
CA PRO A 57 3.03 12.88 -12.36
C PRO A 57 2.55 11.99 -13.51
N SER A 58 3.38 11.74 -14.51
CA SER A 58 3.07 10.92 -15.69
C SER A 58 3.43 9.44 -15.53
N ARG A 59 3.94 9.06 -14.36
CA ARG A 59 4.35 7.68 -14.07
C ARG A 59 3.18 6.71 -14.19
N THR A 60 3.51 5.46 -14.50
CA THR A 60 2.57 4.36 -14.28
C THR A 60 2.37 4.20 -12.78
N ILE A 61 1.12 4.18 -12.33
CA ILE A 61 0.75 4.06 -10.91
C ILE A 61 0.26 2.64 -10.64
N ILE A 62 0.90 1.95 -9.70
CA ILE A 62 0.42 0.68 -9.17
C ILE A 62 -0.39 0.97 -7.90
N HIS A 63 -1.64 0.50 -7.83
CA HIS A 63 -2.49 0.87 -6.69
C HIS A 63 -1.99 0.28 -5.36
N SER A 64 -1.49 -0.96 -5.39
CA SER A 64 -1.08 -1.72 -4.22
C SER A 64 0.31 -1.34 -3.73
N SER A 65 0.42 -1.18 -2.41
CA SER A 65 1.68 -0.95 -1.69
C SER A 65 2.16 -2.20 -0.97
N LEU A 66 1.56 -3.37 -1.25
CA LEU A 66 1.94 -4.60 -0.58
C LEU A 66 3.29 -5.13 -1.08
N TYR A 67 4.01 -5.76 -0.17
CA TYR A 67 5.16 -6.60 -0.46
C TYR A 67 4.83 -8.07 -0.21
N ASP A 68 5.54 -8.98 -0.88
CA ASP A 68 5.13 -10.39 -0.97
C ASP A 68 4.95 -11.02 0.42
N SER A 69 5.91 -10.81 1.32
CA SER A 69 5.94 -11.43 2.65
C SER A 69 4.98 -10.79 3.66
N LEU A 70 4.19 -9.78 3.27
CA LEU A 70 3.34 -9.04 4.21
C LEU A 70 2.36 -9.97 4.94
N ARG A 71 2.38 -9.86 6.26
CA ARG A 71 1.36 -10.37 7.17
C ARG A 71 0.65 -9.19 7.81
N VAL A 72 -0.62 -9.39 8.13
CA VAL A 72 -1.38 -8.36 8.84
C VAL A 72 -0.70 -7.98 10.15
N ASN A 73 -0.72 -6.70 10.48
CA ASN A 73 -0.19 -6.15 11.72
C ASN A 73 -1.18 -6.23 12.90
N LEU A 74 -2.44 -6.59 12.61
CA LEU A 74 -3.50 -6.78 13.59
C LEU A 74 -3.95 -8.24 13.59
N PRO A 75 -4.38 -8.80 14.73
CA PRO A 75 -4.95 -10.14 14.73
C PRO A 75 -6.25 -10.15 13.92
N ARG A 76 -6.50 -11.23 13.17
CA ARG A 76 -7.66 -11.34 12.26
C ARG A 76 -9.00 -11.04 12.93
N GLU A 77 -9.13 -11.38 14.22
CA GLU A 77 -10.36 -11.16 14.99
C GLU A 77 -10.77 -9.68 15.10
N VAL A 78 -9.83 -8.74 15.06
CA VAL A 78 -10.15 -7.30 15.13
C VAL A 78 -10.30 -6.64 13.76
N MET A 79 -9.95 -7.35 12.68
CA MET A 79 -10.04 -6.83 11.31
C MET A 79 -11.37 -7.18 10.63
N GLY A 80 -12.07 -8.22 11.11
CA GLY A 80 -13.32 -8.67 10.53
C GLY A 80 -14.44 -7.64 10.66
N PHE A 81 -15.38 -7.69 9.71
CA PHE A 81 -16.61 -6.90 9.81
C PHE A 81 -17.49 -7.50 10.91
N THR A 82 -18.21 -6.65 11.64
CA THR A 82 -18.96 -7.04 12.84
C THR A 82 -19.95 -8.19 12.60
N ASP A 83 -20.59 -8.20 11.44
CA ASP A 83 -21.58 -9.18 10.99
C ASP A 83 -21.02 -10.17 9.94
N TYR A 84 -19.71 -10.14 9.70
CA TYR A 84 -19.00 -11.10 8.88
C TYR A 84 -17.61 -11.38 9.48
N PRO A 85 -17.51 -12.20 10.54
CA PRO A 85 -16.27 -12.37 11.29
C PRO A 85 -15.14 -12.98 10.46
N PHE A 86 -13.92 -12.44 10.61
CA PHE A 86 -12.73 -12.95 9.91
C PHE A 86 -12.09 -14.13 10.66
N VAL A 87 -12.74 -15.29 10.60
CA VAL A 87 -12.31 -16.52 11.27
C VAL A 87 -11.39 -17.38 10.39
N ALA A 88 -10.56 -18.21 11.03
CA ALA A 88 -9.74 -19.20 10.32
C ALA A 88 -10.63 -20.23 9.61
N GLN A 89 -10.38 -20.45 8.33
CA GLN A 89 -11.03 -21.50 7.55
C GLN A 89 -10.12 -22.73 7.45
N VAL A 90 -10.71 -23.92 7.49
CA VAL A 90 -10.00 -25.20 7.30
C VAL A 90 -10.18 -25.62 5.84
N LYS A 91 -9.46 -24.93 4.94
CA LYS A 91 -9.36 -25.24 3.50
C LYS A 91 -7.88 -25.18 3.10
N ASP A 92 -7.49 -25.96 2.09
CA ASP A 92 -6.08 -26.13 1.70
C ASP A 92 -5.41 -24.84 1.20
N ASP A 93 -6.18 -23.89 0.68
CA ASP A 93 -5.73 -22.61 0.13
C ASP A 93 -5.79 -21.44 1.12
N ARG A 94 -6.19 -21.68 2.38
CA ARG A 94 -6.41 -20.64 3.39
C ARG A 94 -5.30 -20.60 4.42
N ASP A 95 -5.04 -19.39 4.92
CA ASP A 95 -4.06 -19.19 5.99
C ASP A 95 -4.76 -19.21 7.37
N PRO A 96 -4.59 -20.28 8.17
CA PRO A 96 -5.29 -20.41 9.45
C PRO A 96 -4.64 -19.58 10.57
N ARG A 97 -3.51 -18.91 10.31
CA ARG A 97 -2.80 -18.15 11.35
C ARG A 97 -3.68 -17.01 11.86
N ARG A 98 -3.43 -16.63 13.13
CA ARG A 98 -4.05 -15.46 13.76
C ARG A 98 -3.63 -14.13 13.11
N PHE A 99 -2.40 -14.09 12.59
CA PHE A 99 -1.86 -12.99 11.79
C PHE A 99 -1.50 -13.55 10.42
N PRO A 100 -2.48 -13.73 9.52
CA PRO A 100 -2.25 -14.35 8.23
C PRO A 100 -1.51 -13.44 7.25
N ARG A 101 -1.12 -13.98 6.10
CA ARG A 101 -0.61 -13.21 4.95
C ARG A 101 -1.70 -12.34 4.32
N HIS A 102 -1.28 -11.33 3.57
CA HIS A 102 -2.19 -10.44 2.81
C HIS A 102 -3.18 -11.19 1.91
N SER A 103 -2.77 -12.32 1.33
CA SER A 103 -3.62 -13.15 0.46
C SER A 103 -4.88 -13.67 1.16
N GLU A 104 -4.80 -13.97 2.46
CA GLU A 104 -5.97 -14.43 3.24
C GLU A 104 -6.96 -13.29 3.50
N VAL A 105 -6.48 -12.05 3.58
CA VAL A 105 -7.35 -10.88 3.67
C VAL A 105 -8.08 -10.66 2.35
N LEU A 106 -7.38 -10.82 1.22
CA LEU A 106 -8.00 -10.77 -0.10
C LEU A 106 -9.11 -11.83 -0.22
N HIS A 107 -8.83 -13.09 0.12
CA HIS A 107 -9.84 -14.15 0.10
C HIS A 107 -11.04 -13.85 1.01
N TYR A 108 -10.81 -13.26 2.19
CA TYR A 108 -11.90 -12.82 3.06
C TYR A 108 -12.77 -11.72 2.42
N LEU A 109 -12.18 -10.77 1.69
CA LEU A 109 -12.92 -9.71 1.00
C LEU A 109 -13.69 -10.25 -0.21
N GLU A 110 -13.12 -11.22 -0.92
CA GLU A 110 -13.80 -11.92 -2.01
C GLU A 110 -14.97 -12.75 -1.49
N ASP A 111 -14.78 -13.50 -0.41
CA ASP A 111 -15.84 -14.24 0.28
C ASP A 111 -16.96 -13.28 0.74
N PHE A 112 -16.60 -12.12 1.30
CA PHE A 112 -17.55 -11.08 1.70
C PHE A 112 -18.36 -10.54 0.51
N ALA A 113 -17.68 -10.18 -0.58
CA ALA A 113 -18.33 -9.65 -1.78
C ALA A 113 -19.30 -10.66 -2.40
N ASN A 114 -18.91 -11.93 -2.46
CA ASN A 114 -19.75 -13.01 -2.95
C ASN A 114 -20.93 -13.31 -2.02
N HIS A 115 -20.68 -13.39 -0.71
CA HIS A 115 -21.70 -13.69 0.29
C HIS A 115 -22.86 -12.68 0.29
N PHE A 116 -22.54 -11.40 0.10
CA PHE A 116 -23.53 -10.32 0.05
C PHE A 116 -23.98 -9.96 -1.38
N GLY A 117 -23.59 -10.73 -2.40
CA GLY A 117 -24.00 -10.49 -3.79
C GLY A 117 -23.53 -9.16 -4.38
N LEU A 118 -22.42 -8.61 -3.87
CA LEU A 118 -21.96 -7.27 -4.25
C LEU A 118 -21.29 -7.25 -5.62
N VAL A 119 -20.75 -8.38 -6.08
CA VAL A 119 -20.02 -8.48 -7.35
C VAL A 119 -20.84 -8.00 -8.54
N GLU A 120 -22.16 -8.26 -8.52
CA GLU A 120 -23.09 -7.86 -9.59
C GLU A 120 -23.28 -6.34 -9.70
N LEU A 121 -22.92 -5.59 -8.65
CA LEU A 121 -23.01 -4.13 -8.60
C LEU A 121 -21.76 -3.46 -9.17
N ILE A 122 -20.69 -4.22 -9.38
CA ILE A 122 -19.36 -3.70 -9.69
C ILE A 122 -19.12 -3.69 -11.19
N ARG A 123 -18.81 -2.50 -11.70
CA ARG A 123 -18.22 -2.28 -13.01
C ARG A 123 -16.70 -2.35 -12.86
N PHE A 124 -16.14 -3.53 -13.10
CA PHE A 124 -14.69 -3.74 -13.14
C PHE A 124 -14.05 -3.05 -14.34
N GLU A 125 -12.73 -2.89 -14.27
CA GLU A 125 -11.90 -2.24 -15.28
C GLU A 125 -12.41 -0.85 -15.69
N SER A 126 -13.10 -0.15 -14.77
CA SER A 126 -13.79 1.12 -14.98
C SER A 126 -13.21 2.18 -14.04
N GLU A 127 -12.23 2.92 -14.54
CA GLU A 127 -11.54 3.97 -13.80
C GLU A 127 -12.39 5.25 -13.80
N VAL A 128 -12.72 5.77 -12.62
CA VAL A 128 -13.38 7.09 -12.51
C VAL A 128 -12.34 8.18 -12.67
N ILE A 129 -12.54 9.03 -13.68
CA ILE A 129 -11.61 10.12 -14.03
C ILE A 129 -12.13 11.51 -13.65
N TYR A 130 -13.43 11.61 -13.35
CA TYR A 130 -14.05 12.88 -12.94
C TYR A 130 -15.33 12.64 -12.15
N VAL A 131 -15.53 13.48 -11.13
CA VAL A 131 -16.76 13.61 -10.36
C VAL A 131 -17.05 15.10 -10.18
N GLY A 132 -18.27 15.54 -10.50
CA GLY A 132 -18.68 16.92 -10.32
C GLY A 132 -20.19 17.07 -10.26
N LEU A 133 -20.67 18.23 -9.82
CA LEU A 133 -22.10 18.54 -9.88
C LEU A 133 -22.52 18.83 -11.33
N SER A 134 -23.74 18.44 -11.68
CA SER A 134 -24.32 18.82 -12.97
C SER A 134 -24.61 20.33 -13.00
N GLU A 135 -23.99 21.03 -13.96
CA GLU A 135 -24.16 22.47 -14.17
C GLU A 135 -25.02 22.79 -15.41
N GLU A 136 -25.25 21.81 -16.29
CA GLU A 136 -25.72 22.03 -17.67
C GLU A 136 -27.25 21.88 -17.84
N GLU A 137 -27.93 21.17 -16.94
CA GLU A 137 -29.36 20.87 -17.07
C GLU A 137 -30.16 21.29 -15.82
N GLU A 138 -31.16 22.16 -16.01
CA GLU A 138 -31.99 22.70 -14.93
C GLU A 138 -32.80 21.60 -14.19
N GLU A 139 -33.07 20.47 -14.87
CA GLU A 139 -33.73 19.28 -14.34
C GLU A 139 -32.80 18.36 -13.52
N LEU A 140 -31.48 18.45 -13.73
CA LEU A 140 -30.45 17.68 -13.00
C LEU A 140 -29.79 18.46 -11.87
N LYS A 141 -30.33 19.64 -11.52
CA LYS A 141 -29.80 20.51 -10.47
C LYS A 141 -29.64 19.71 -9.16
N ASN A 142 -28.43 19.70 -8.61
CA ASN A 142 -27.99 18.91 -7.44
C ASN A 142 -27.73 17.40 -7.67
N SER A 143 -27.58 16.95 -8.92
CA SER A 143 -27.11 15.60 -9.24
C SER A 143 -25.60 15.57 -9.48
N TRP A 144 -24.99 14.41 -9.27
CA TRP A 144 -23.56 14.17 -9.53
C TRP A 144 -23.36 13.52 -10.88
N VAL A 145 -22.42 14.06 -11.66
CA VAL A 145 -21.92 13.47 -12.90
C VAL A 145 -20.63 12.72 -12.57
N VAL A 146 -20.61 11.43 -12.90
CA VAL A 146 -19.44 10.56 -12.80
C VAL A 146 -19.00 10.19 -14.21
N ARG A 147 -17.75 10.50 -14.56
CA ARG A 147 -17.14 10.08 -15.83
C ARG A 147 -16.15 8.96 -15.58
N SER A 148 -16.31 7.87 -16.30
CA SER A 148 -15.44 6.70 -16.19
C SER A 148 -14.85 6.28 -17.53
N ARG A 149 -13.63 5.76 -17.50
CA ARG A 149 -12.92 5.20 -18.64
C ARG A 149 -12.80 3.69 -18.42
N LYS A 150 -13.33 2.91 -19.37
CA LYS A 150 -13.24 1.46 -19.33
C LYS A 150 -12.01 0.97 -20.07
N LYS A 151 -11.26 0.05 -19.47
CA LYS A 151 -10.03 -0.49 -20.07
C LYS A 151 -10.35 -1.20 -21.40
N GLY A 152 -9.58 -0.89 -22.43
CA GLY A 152 -9.78 -1.44 -23.78
C GLY A 152 -10.86 -0.74 -24.61
N GLU A 153 -11.58 0.24 -24.06
CA GLU A 153 -12.58 1.03 -24.77
C GLU A 153 -12.10 2.49 -24.94
N ALA A 154 -12.30 3.07 -26.12
CA ALA A 154 -11.84 4.44 -26.42
C ALA A 154 -12.79 5.53 -25.89
N GLY A 155 -13.96 5.16 -25.37
CA GLY A 155 -15.00 6.09 -24.91
C GLY A 155 -14.89 6.43 -23.43
N ILE A 156 -15.43 7.61 -23.07
CA ILE A 156 -15.69 7.99 -21.68
C ILE A 156 -17.19 7.82 -21.44
N ALA A 157 -17.55 6.98 -20.49
CA ALA A 157 -18.93 6.77 -20.07
C ALA A 157 -19.35 7.87 -19.09
N HIS A 158 -20.56 8.39 -19.27
CA HIS A 158 -21.14 9.42 -18.42
C HIS A 158 -22.36 8.85 -17.70
N ASP A 159 -22.34 8.85 -16.37
CA ASP A 159 -23.45 8.40 -15.54
C ASP A 159 -23.84 9.51 -14.55
N VAL A 160 -25.14 9.64 -14.28
CA VAL A 160 -25.70 10.59 -13.32
C VAL A 160 -26.22 9.85 -12.09
N PHE A 161 -25.95 10.42 -10.91
CA PHE A 161 -26.25 9.86 -9.59
C PHE A 161 -26.81 10.93 -8.64
N ASP A 162 -27.62 10.49 -7.66
CA ASP A 162 -28.08 11.33 -6.57
C ASP A 162 -26.97 11.63 -5.55
N ALA A 163 -26.05 10.68 -5.35
CA ALA A 163 -24.97 10.77 -4.38
C ALA A 163 -23.74 9.98 -4.84
N VAL A 164 -22.58 10.35 -4.28
CA VAL A 164 -21.30 9.68 -4.53
C VAL A 164 -20.63 9.37 -3.20
N VAL A 165 -20.10 8.16 -3.07
CA VAL A 165 -19.25 7.71 -1.96
C VAL A 165 -17.86 7.41 -2.48
N VAL A 166 -16.86 8.15 -1.99
CA VAL A 166 -15.46 7.99 -2.42
C VAL A 166 -14.77 6.96 -1.52
N CYS A 167 -14.32 5.86 -2.12
CA CYS A 167 -13.66 4.73 -1.45
C CYS A 167 -12.35 4.33 -2.15
N SER A 168 -11.68 5.29 -2.79
CA SER A 168 -10.48 5.06 -3.61
C SER A 168 -9.20 4.78 -2.81
N GLY A 169 -9.24 4.88 -1.48
CA GLY A 169 -8.09 4.70 -0.60
C GLY A 169 -7.10 5.88 -0.61
N HIS A 170 -6.12 5.83 0.30
CA HIS A 170 -5.15 6.90 0.54
C HIS A 170 -3.72 6.40 0.80
N TYR A 171 -3.41 5.14 0.44
CA TYR A 171 -2.08 4.53 0.63
C TYR A 171 -1.32 4.28 -0.67
N THR A 172 -1.75 4.88 -1.78
CA THR A 172 -1.14 4.72 -3.11
C THR A 172 -0.20 5.87 -3.43
N GLN A 173 -0.63 7.13 -3.27
CA GLN A 173 0.20 8.29 -3.60
C GLN A 173 1.34 8.45 -2.57
N PRO A 174 2.63 8.36 -2.98
CA PRO A 174 3.76 8.54 -2.09
C PRO A 174 3.79 9.93 -1.44
N ASN A 175 4.15 9.97 -0.15
CA ASN A 175 4.46 11.21 0.55
C ASN A 175 5.99 11.28 0.76
N ILE A 176 6.62 12.21 0.06
CA ILE A 176 8.08 12.32 -0.06
C ILE A 176 8.60 13.24 1.02
N ALA A 177 9.56 12.74 1.80
CA ALA A 177 10.23 13.51 2.82
C ALA A 177 11.21 14.49 2.18
N GLU A 178 11.26 15.71 2.71
CA GLU A 178 12.32 16.66 2.37
C GLU A 178 13.62 16.21 3.04
N ILE A 179 14.49 15.59 2.25
CA ILE A 179 15.82 15.20 2.72
C ILE A 179 16.78 16.37 2.40
N PRO A 180 17.55 16.88 3.38
CA PRO A 180 18.50 17.97 3.14
C PRO A 180 19.41 17.68 1.95
N ALA A 181 19.76 18.71 1.17
CA ALA A 181 20.48 18.56 -0.10
C ALA A 181 21.84 17.82 0.00
N VAL A 182 22.46 17.82 1.18
CA VAL A 182 23.67 17.03 1.47
C VAL A 182 23.44 15.52 1.42
N PHE A 183 22.19 15.09 1.55
CA PHE A 183 21.76 13.69 1.50
C PHE A 183 20.90 13.35 0.27
N VAL A 184 20.28 14.31 -0.45
CA VAL A 184 19.53 14.06 -1.70
C VAL A 184 19.49 15.25 -2.70
N LEU A 185 19.63 14.90 -4.00
CA LEU A 185 19.43 15.64 -5.27
C LEU A 185 20.65 16.33 -5.93
N GLY A 186 20.98 15.87 -7.14
CA GLY A 186 21.65 16.66 -8.19
C GLY A 186 23.10 17.09 -7.94
N THR A 187 23.72 16.62 -6.86
CA THR A 187 25.14 16.86 -6.58
C THR A 187 25.82 15.51 -6.39
N ASP A 188 27.12 15.46 -6.67
CA ASP A 188 28.00 14.28 -6.57
C ASP A 188 28.11 13.65 -5.16
N ALA A 189 27.15 13.89 -4.26
CA ALA A 189 27.23 13.63 -2.82
C ALA A 189 26.64 12.27 -2.37
N TRP A 190 25.59 11.75 -3.01
CA TRP A 190 25.02 10.44 -2.65
C TRP A 190 24.86 9.51 -3.87
N PRO A 191 25.71 8.49 -4.03
CA PRO A 191 25.76 7.65 -5.23
C PRO A 191 24.73 6.51 -5.23
N GLY A 192 23.87 6.42 -4.22
CA GLY A 192 23.01 5.25 -4.01
C GLY A 192 21.70 5.22 -4.79
N LYS A 193 20.93 4.13 -4.64
CA LYS A 193 19.57 4.01 -5.18
C LYS A 193 18.52 4.37 -4.15
N GLN A 194 17.63 5.28 -4.50
CA GLN A 194 16.50 5.74 -3.67
C GLN A 194 15.20 5.05 -4.11
N LEU A 195 14.39 4.65 -3.13
CA LEU A 195 13.11 3.96 -3.34
C LEU A 195 12.11 4.38 -2.27
N HIS A 196 10.89 4.75 -2.67
CA HIS A 196 9.79 4.94 -1.72
C HIS A 196 9.17 3.58 -1.34
N SER A 197 8.78 3.41 -0.08
CA SER A 197 8.15 2.18 0.45
C SER A 197 7.02 1.60 -0.40
N HIS A 198 6.24 2.46 -1.06
CA HIS A 198 5.19 2.09 -2.02
C HIS A 198 5.67 1.09 -3.09
N ASN A 199 6.94 1.19 -3.50
CA ASN A 199 7.55 0.39 -4.55
C ASN A 199 8.38 -0.79 -4.01
N TYR A 200 8.39 -1.03 -2.70
CA TYR A 200 9.05 -2.22 -2.14
C TYR A 200 8.19 -3.47 -2.38
N ARG A 201 8.80 -4.58 -2.81
CA ARG A 201 8.10 -5.83 -3.13
C ARG A 201 8.70 -7.07 -2.49
N VAL A 202 10.00 -7.25 -2.63
CA VAL A 202 10.71 -8.45 -2.20
C VAL A 202 12.13 -8.08 -1.73
N PRO A 203 12.75 -8.85 -0.82
CA PRO A 203 14.04 -8.50 -0.23
C PRO A 203 15.26 -8.88 -1.09
N GLU A 204 15.15 -9.83 -2.01
CA GLU A 204 16.29 -10.42 -2.74
C GLU A 204 17.14 -9.39 -3.50
N PRO A 205 16.58 -8.35 -4.16
CA PRO A 205 17.36 -7.30 -4.81
C PRO A 205 18.21 -6.43 -3.88
N PHE A 206 18.06 -6.58 -2.56
CA PHE A 206 18.76 -5.81 -1.52
C PHE A 206 19.76 -6.67 -0.73
N SER A 207 19.89 -7.97 -1.05
CA SER A 207 20.67 -8.95 -0.29
C SER A 207 22.19 -8.69 -0.22
N ASP A 208 22.70 -7.74 -1.01
CA ASP A 208 24.12 -7.40 -1.12
C ASP A 208 24.53 -6.12 -0.35
N GLY A 209 23.60 -5.40 0.29
CA GLY A 209 23.85 -4.06 0.82
C GLY A 209 23.10 -3.65 2.09
N THR A 210 23.53 -2.54 2.70
CA THR A 210 22.92 -1.94 3.90
C THR A 210 21.77 -1.03 3.50
N VAL A 211 20.62 -1.15 4.16
CA VAL A 211 19.47 -0.22 4.05
C VAL A 211 19.67 0.92 5.05
N VAL A 212 19.65 2.17 4.56
CA VAL A 212 19.69 3.36 5.41
C VAL A 212 18.31 4.02 5.49
N PHE A 213 17.83 4.29 6.70
CA PHE A 213 16.57 4.99 6.95
C PHE A 213 16.80 6.51 7.12
N PRO A 214 15.74 7.35 7.02
CA PRO A 214 15.88 8.81 7.16
C PRO A 214 16.46 9.29 8.48
N ASP A 215 16.34 8.50 9.54
CA ASP A 215 16.90 8.78 10.86
C ASP A 215 18.40 8.43 10.96
N GLY A 216 19.02 7.99 9.86
CA GLY A 216 20.41 7.59 9.79
C GLY A 216 20.68 6.17 10.30
N SER A 217 19.65 5.42 10.70
CA SER A 217 19.83 4.02 11.11
C SER A 217 20.19 3.14 9.91
N LEU A 218 21.09 2.18 10.17
CA LEU A 218 21.63 1.24 9.19
C LEU A 218 21.16 -0.18 9.53
N VAL A 219 20.60 -0.88 8.55
CA VAL A 219 20.28 -2.30 8.68
C VAL A 219 21.01 -3.07 7.58
N HIS A 220 21.96 -3.92 7.97
CA HIS A 220 22.53 -4.91 7.07
C HIS A 220 21.42 -5.88 6.66
N VAL A 221 21.26 -6.10 5.35
CA VAL A 221 20.19 -6.93 4.81
C VAL A 221 20.46 -8.41 5.09
N ASP A 222 20.08 -8.80 6.30
CA ASP A 222 19.54 -10.13 6.60
C ASP A 222 18.03 -10.04 6.92
N VAL A 223 17.51 -8.84 7.22
CA VAL A 223 16.09 -8.58 7.55
C VAL A 223 15.71 -7.15 7.15
N ILE A 224 14.72 -6.97 6.27
CA ILE A 224 14.08 -5.66 6.08
C ILE A 224 13.11 -5.43 7.24
N VAL A 225 13.45 -4.48 8.12
CA VAL A 225 12.68 -4.15 9.33
C VAL A 225 11.46 -3.33 8.93
N HIS A 226 10.27 -3.90 9.17
CA HIS A 226 8.98 -3.22 9.04
C HIS A 226 8.70 -2.40 10.32
N CYS A 227 9.09 -1.13 10.32
CA CYS A 227 8.60 -0.12 11.26
C CYS A 227 7.12 0.18 11.02
N THR A 228 6.22 -0.40 11.81
CA THR A 228 4.85 0.12 11.93
C THR A 228 4.63 0.83 13.26
N GLY A 229 4.83 2.14 13.25
CA GLY A 229 4.00 3.15 13.94
C GLY A 229 4.22 3.31 15.43
N SER A 230 4.49 2.25 16.18
CA SER A 230 4.59 2.35 17.65
C SER A 230 5.31 1.18 18.32
N THR A 231 5.88 0.23 17.59
CA THR A 231 6.67 -0.84 18.20
C THR A 231 7.68 -1.39 17.21
N LEU A 232 8.94 -1.40 17.60
CA LEU A 232 10.01 -2.10 16.89
C LEU A 232 9.73 -3.61 17.01
N CYS A 233 9.13 -4.23 15.99
CA CYS A 233 8.97 -5.68 15.95
C CYS A 233 10.24 -6.30 15.35
N LEU A 234 11.20 -6.62 16.22
CA LEU A 234 12.33 -7.48 15.89
C LEU A 234 11.83 -8.90 15.69
N ILE A 235 11.54 -9.31 14.45
CA ILE A 235 11.44 -10.73 14.12
C ILE A 235 12.87 -11.23 13.90
N LYS A 236 13.54 -11.62 14.99
CA LYS A 236 14.75 -12.44 14.92
C LYS A 236 14.34 -13.87 14.55
N SER A 237 14.87 -14.41 13.45
CA SER A 237 15.17 -15.84 13.42
C SER A 237 16.28 -16.08 14.44
N PHE A 238 15.94 -16.62 15.61
CA PHE A 238 16.94 -17.15 16.52
C PHE A 238 17.48 -18.45 15.92
N ASP A 239 18.76 -18.46 15.55
CA ASP A 239 19.58 -19.63 15.85
C ASP A 239 20.20 -19.41 17.23
N LEU A 240 20.04 -20.41 18.10
CA LEU A 240 20.47 -20.36 19.50
C LEU A 240 21.99 -20.55 19.54
N GLN A 241 22.77 -19.47 19.73
CA GLN A 241 23.93 -19.44 20.62
C GLN A 241 24.66 -18.07 20.64
N THR A 242 24.94 -17.60 21.86
CA THR A 242 25.93 -16.57 22.28
C THR A 242 25.58 -15.06 22.23
N SER A 243 25.05 -14.56 23.38
CA SER A 243 25.45 -13.36 24.21
C SER A 243 25.80 -11.97 23.61
N PRO A 244 25.88 -10.85 24.38
CA PRO A 244 25.06 -10.33 25.50
C PRO A 244 24.49 -8.90 25.25
N SER A 245 23.36 -8.59 25.91
CA SER A 245 22.86 -7.26 26.37
C SER A 245 23.06 -5.97 25.55
N PHE A 246 21.94 -5.35 25.13
CA PHE A 246 21.82 -3.93 24.79
C PHE A 246 20.78 -3.22 25.69
N PRO A 247 20.94 -1.92 25.98
CA PRO A 247 20.13 -1.21 26.99
C PRO A 247 18.72 -0.88 26.49
N LYS A 248 17.74 -0.92 27.40
CA LYS A 248 16.35 -0.49 27.18
C LYS A 248 16.29 1.03 26.97
N ILE A 249 15.71 1.47 25.85
CA ILE A 249 15.30 2.87 25.66
C ILE A 249 13.84 3.01 26.12
N ARG A 250 13.60 3.87 27.11
CA ARG A 250 12.25 4.22 27.61
C ARG A 250 11.61 5.23 26.65
N GLY A 251 10.39 4.95 26.19
CA GLY A 251 9.57 5.91 25.47
C GLY A 251 8.85 6.87 26.42
N SER A 252 8.88 8.17 26.11
CA SER A 252 7.97 9.17 26.66
C SER A 252 6.76 9.30 25.74
N HIS A 253 5.55 9.21 26.32
CA HIS A 253 4.27 9.46 25.65
C HIS A 253 4.10 10.95 25.33
N ASP A 254 3.76 11.28 24.07
CA ASP A 254 2.63 12.17 23.73
C ASP A 254 2.44 12.31 22.19
N GLU A 255 1.24 11.92 21.75
CA GLU A 255 0.49 12.22 20.49
C GLU A 255 0.89 11.73 19.07
N PRO A 256 -0.12 11.53 18.16
CA PRO A 256 -0.09 10.57 17.05
C PRO A 256 0.00 11.22 15.67
N ARG A 257 0.88 10.77 14.75
CA ARG A 257 0.87 11.24 13.35
C ARG A 257 1.37 10.20 12.33
N GLY A 258 0.50 9.87 11.37
CA GLY A 258 0.84 9.52 9.98
C GLY A 258 1.27 8.08 9.68
N PRO A 259 1.06 7.59 8.43
CA PRO A 259 1.62 6.33 7.96
C PRO A 259 3.14 6.39 7.89
N LEU A 260 3.78 5.23 7.99
CA LEU A 260 5.23 5.13 8.16
C LEU A 260 5.97 5.21 6.85
N HIS A 261 7.06 5.96 6.90
CA HIS A 261 7.96 6.20 5.78
C HIS A 261 9.12 5.21 5.85
N PHE A 262 9.36 4.50 4.75
CA PHE A 262 10.60 3.75 4.55
C PHE A 262 11.29 4.20 3.29
N TRP A 263 12.60 4.33 3.40
CA TRP A 263 13.51 4.60 2.32
C TRP A 263 14.48 3.45 2.29
N VAL A 264 14.69 2.89 1.10
CA VAL A 264 15.82 2.01 0.88
C VAL A 264 16.88 2.82 0.17
N LEU A 265 17.96 3.08 0.89
CA LEU A 265 19.16 3.76 0.42
C LEU A 265 20.26 2.69 0.30
N MET A 266 20.74 2.40 -0.92
CA MET A 266 21.79 1.40 -1.16
C MET A 266 23.11 2.03 -1.63
N PRO A 267 24.30 1.65 -1.14
CA PRO A 267 25.56 1.98 -1.80
C PRO A 267 25.72 1.17 -3.10
N LEU A 268 26.30 1.77 -4.15
CA LEU A 268 26.69 1.04 -5.37
C LEU A 268 27.84 0.06 -5.08
N PRO A 269 27.94 -1.06 -5.83
CA PRO A 269 29.13 -1.91 -5.78
C PRO A 269 30.31 -1.11 -6.35
N THR A 270 31.27 -0.78 -5.50
CA THR A 270 32.57 -0.27 -5.97
C THR A 270 33.33 -1.41 -6.64
N PRO A 271 34.12 -1.14 -7.70
CA PRO A 271 35.07 -2.12 -8.20
C PRO A 271 36.13 -2.40 -7.13
N LEU A 272 36.58 -3.65 -7.08
CA LEU A 272 37.63 -4.21 -6.23
C LEU A 272 38.89 -3.32 -6.10
N PRO A 273 39.68 -3.49 -5.02
CA PRO A 273 40.49 -2.44 -4.43
C PRO A 273 41.71 -2.09 -5.27
N ILE A 274 41.99 -0.79 -5.40
CA ILE A 274 43.37 -0.33 -5.58
C ILE A 274 44.05 -0.50 -4.23
N LEU A 275 44.90 -1.52 -4.18
CA LEU A 275 45.84 -1.77 -3.10
C LEU A 275 46.90 -0.65 -3.11
N SER A 276 46.80 0.36 -2.25
CA SER A 276 47.96 1.16 -1.89
C SER A 276 48.53 0.61 -0.57
N ILE A 277 49.52 -0.27 -0.72
CA ILE A 277 50.36 -0.72 0.38
C ILE A 277 51.13 0.50 0.90
N THR A 278 50.94 0.82 2.18
CA THR A 278 51.88 1.62 2.96
C THR A 278 53.16 0.83 3.14
N ASN A 279 54.27 1.32 2.59
CA ASN A 279 55.59 0.87 3.00
C ASN A 279 56.15 1.91 3.98
N ASP A 280 55.99 1.63 5.27
CA ASP A 280 56.97 2.03 6.26
C ASP A 280 57.99 0.90 6.38
N SER A 281 59.24 1.16 5.98
CA SER A 281 60.42 0.71 6.70
C SER A 281 61.69 1.36 6.14
N LEU A 282 62.30 2.20 6.99
CA LEU A 282 63.73 2.24 7.34
C LEU A 282 64.77 2.33 6.22
N ASP A 283 65.49 3.46 6.15
CA ASP A 283 66.92 3.55 6.51
C ASP A 283 67.48 4.97 6.26
N GLU A 284 68.27 5.44 7.24
CA GLU A 284 69.13 6.65 7.36
C GLU A 284 68.51 8.06 7.41
#